data_AF-A0A957FAL8-F1
#
_entry.id   AF-A0A957FAL8-F1
#
_cell.length_a   1.000
_cell.length_b   1.000
_cell.length_c   1.000
_cell.angle_alpha   90.00
_cell.angle_beta   90.00
_cell.angle_gamma   90.00
#
_symmetry.space_group_name_H-M   'P 1'
#
loop_
_entity.id
_entity.type
_entity.pdbx_description
1 polymer ?
#
loop_
_entity_poly.entity_id
_entity_poly.type
_entity_poly.pdbx_seq_one_letter_code
_entity_poly.pdbx_strand_id
1 'polypeptide(L)'
;MKKNYKHIVHGWSKRFSSLLPLSSHTQTPVYLPRFMCADEQLPRFVQECATTMSLISQFRLLAWEQAFQPASRQWFGKEPIPLVAYVAAFLVKTEQRLPSIGCLRRFLRQHPALIWACGFPLYGHTATRHSFDPDLSLPSRQQFSRVLRELDNAVLQLLLAAQVTQLLTLLPDNCFGQTVSLDTKHILAWVSAPCHGAMYCLKRGCGQFAVPARSPPLTAKETELRT
;
A
#
# COMPACT_ATOMS: atom_id res chain seq x y z
N MET A 1 -13.94 33.16 22.77
CA MET A 1 -14.14 33.94 21.53
C MET A 1 -13.87 33.04 20.32
N LYS A 2 -14.92 32.64 19.59
CA LYS A 2 -14.84 31.81 18.37
C LYS A 2 -14.70 32.74 17.16
N LYS A 3 -13.67 32.58 16.32
CA LYS A 3 -13.57 33.29 15.03
C LYS A 3 -13.86 32.32 13.88
N ASN A 4 -14.89 32.67 13.13
CA ASN A 4 -15.41 32.04 11.93
C ASN A 4 -14.42 32.15 10.76
N TYR A 5 -14.12 31.03 10.11
CA TYR A 5 -13.60 31.00 8.74
C TYR A 5 -14.74 30.62 7.79
N LYS A 6 -15.45 31.63 7.29
CA LYS A 6 -16.24 31.55 6.06
C LYS A 6 -15.60 32.50 5.06
N HIS A 7 -15.66 32.14 3.78
CA HIS A 7 -15.19 32.87 2.58
C HIS A 7 -13.79 32.52 2.05
N ILE A 8 -13.58 31.31 1.52
CA ILE A 8 -12.78 31.10 0.28
C ILE A 8 -13.26 29.81 -0.45
N VAL A 9 -14.48 29.76 -1.00
CA VAL A 9 -14.86 28.66 -1.92
C VAL A 9 -15.93 29.08 -2.95
N HIS A 10 -15.72 30.14 -3.75
CA HIS A 10 -16.69 30.50 -4.81
C HIS A 10 -16.03 30.90 -6.14
N GLY A 11 -14.93 30.23 -6.54
CA GLY A 11 -14.20 30.58 -7.76
C GLY A 11 -13.90 29.45 -8.75
N TRP A 12 -14.36 28.21 -8.51
CA TRP A 12 -13.89 27.04 -9.28
C TRP A 12 -14.96 26.38 -10.17
N SER A 13 -16.18 26.95 -10.27
CA SER A 13 -17.36 26.22 -10.74
C SER A 13 -17.69 26.34 -12.25
N LYS A 14 -17.08 27.23 -13.03
CA LYS A 14 -17.63 27.56 -14.38
C LYS A 14 -16.84 27.04 -15.60
N ARG A 15 -15.80 26.21 -15.45
CA ARG A 15 -14.99 25.72 -16.60
C ARG A 15 -14.88 24.20 -16.78
N PHE A 16 -15.54 23.38 -15.95
CA PHE A 16 -15.34 21.93 -15.93
C PHE A 16 -16.59 21.08 -16.25
N SER A 17 -17.68 21.70 -16.72
CA SER A 17 -18.96 21.01 -16.93
C SER A 17 -19.04 20.13 -18.18
N SER A 18 -17.99 20.00 -18.99
CA SER A 18 -18.04 19.27 -20.27
C SER A 18 -17.14 18.03 -20.37
N LEU A 19 -16.48 17.60 -19.29
CA LEU A 19 -15.62 16.41 -19.31
C LEU A 19 -16.28 15.24 -18.59
N LEU A 20 -17.23 14.60 -19.27
CA LEU A 20 -17.78 13.31 -18.86
C LEU A 20 -16.67 12.25 -18.87
N PRO A 21 -16.64 11.32 -17.90
CA PRO A 21 -15.75 10.18 -17.95
C PRO A 21 -16.08 9.32 -19.17
N LEU A 22 -15.07 8.91 -19.93
CA LEU A 22 -15.25 7.94 -21.00
C LEU A 22 -15.60 6.59 -20.37
N SER A 23 -16.87 6.20 -20.48
CA SER A 23 -17.34 4.86 -20.19
C SER A 23 -16.79 3.88 -21.23
N SER A 24 -15.54 3.45 -21.09
CA SER A 24 -15.05 2.29 -21.84
C SER A 24 -15.47 1.02 -21.08
N HIS A 25 -16.38 0.28 -21.70
CA HIS A 25 -16.93 -1.02 -21.28
C HIS A 25 -15.86 -2.00 -20.78
N THR A 26 -15.73 -2.12 -19.46
CA THR A 26 -15.31 -3.35 -18.78
C THR A 26 -15.99 -3.32 -17.42
N GLN A 27 -16.92 -4.23 -17.19
CA GLN A 27 -17.76 -4.30 -16.00
C GLN A 27 -16.98 -4.90 -14.82
N THR A 28 -15.87 -4.26 -14.45
CA THR A 28 -15.23 -4.54 -13.16
C THR A 28 -15.97 -3.80 -12.07
N PRO A 29 -16.27 -4.47 -10.94
CA PRO A 29 -16.79 -3.76 -9.79
C PRO A 29 -15.82 -2.65 -9.34
N VAL A 30 -16.35 -1.49 -8.97
CA VAL A 30 -15.57 -0.28 -8.62
C VAL A 30 -14.61 -0.49 -7.43
N TYR A 31 -14.85 -1.54 -6.63
CA TYR A 31 -14.02 -1.88 -5.47
C TYR A 31 -12.76 -2.71 -5.80
N LEU A 32 -12.64 -3.22 -7.03
CA LEU A 32 -11.44 -3.94 -7.49
C LEU A 32 -10.65 -3.10 -8.50
N PRO A 33 -9.32 -3.25 -8.54
CA PRO A 33 -8.52 -2.60 -9.57
C PRO A 33 -8.78 -3.27 -10.93
N ARG A 34 -8.74 -2.49 -12.01
CA ARG A 34 -9.11 -2.97 -13.35
C ARG A 34 -8.16 -4.03 -13.90
N PHE A 35 -6.93 -4.08 -13.40
CA PHE A 35 -5.99 -5.13 -13.77
C PHE A 35 -6.37 -6.54 -13.30
N MET A 36 -7.42 -6.70 -12.48
CA MET A 36 -7.99 -8.01 -12.14
C MET A 36 -8.75 -8.66 -13.30
N CYS A 37 -9.10 -7.91 -14.35
CA CYS A 37 -9.70 -8.50 -15.56
C CYS A 37 -8.75 -9.53 -16.20
N ALA A 38 -9.31 -10.47 -16.96
CA ALA A 38 -8.53 -11.32 -17.84
C ALA A 38 -7.71 -10.50 -18.85
N ASP A 39 -6.57 -11.02 -19.31
CA ASP A 39 -5.68 -10.27 -20.22
C ASP A 39 -6.37 -9.86 -21.51
N GLU A 40 -7.27 -10.70 -22.03
CA GLU A 40 -8.09 -10.46 -23.22
C GLU A 40 -9.03 -9.25 -23.07
N GLN A 41 -9.40 -8.92 -21.83
CA GLN A 41 -10.28 -7.79 -21.51
C GLN A 41 -9.49 -6.50 -21.24
N LEU A 42 -8.15 -6.57 -21.16
CA LEU A 42 -7.33 -5.38 -21.04
C LEU A 42 -7.32 -4.62 -22.37
N PRO A 43 -7.41 -3.27 -22.35
CA PRO A 43 -7.25 -2.49 -23.57
C PRO A 43 -5.89 -2.72 -24.23
N ARG A 44 -5.82 -2.65 -25.56
CA ARG A 44 -4.56 -2.85 -26.32
C ARG A 44 -3.40 -1.98 -25.81
N PHE A 45 -3.66 -0.71 -25.50
CA PHE A 45 -2.62 0.19 -24.99
C PHE A 45 -2.05 -0.22 -23.63
N VAL A 46 -2.79 -1.03 -22.85
CA VAL A 46 -2.31 -1.63 -21.60
C VAL A 46 -1.45 -2.85 -21.90
N GLN A 47 -1.91 -3.72 -22.81
CA GLN A 47 -1.19 -4.92 -23.25
C GLN A 47 0.15 -4.59 -23.93
N GLU A 48 0.21 -3.51 -24.72
CA GLU A 48 1.41 -3.05 -25.41
C GLU A 48 2.47 -2.46 -24.45
N CYS A 49 2.08 -2.08 -23.23
CA CYS A 49 3.00 -1.51 -22.25
C CYS A 49 3.62 -2.61 -21.39
N ALA A 50 4.82 -3.08 -21.76
CA ALA A 50 5.54 -4.15 -21.07
C ALA A 50 5.71 -3.90 -19.56
N THR A 51 6.06 -2.68 -19.16
CA THR A 51 6.19 -2.30 -17.74
C THR A 51 4.86 -2.46 -17.00
N THR A 52 3.74 -2.09 -17.63
CA THR A 52 2.42 -2.25 -17.02
C THR A 52 2.05 -3.72 -16.90
N MET A 53 2.25 -4.52 -17.95
CA MET A 53 1.95 -5.95 -17.90
C MET A 53 2.76 -6.70 -16.84
N SER A 54 4.05 -6.38 -16.69
CA SER A 54 4.89 -6.94 -15.63
C SER A 54 4.40 -6.59 -14.23
N LEU A 55 3.93 -5.35 -14.01
CA LEU A 55 3.37 -4.93 -12.73
C LEU A 55 2.02 -5.59 -12.46
N ILE A 56 1.18 -5.72 -13.49
CA ILE A 56 -0.12 -6.38 -13.41
C ILE A 56 0.06 -7.85 -12.99
N SER A 57 0.99 -8.58 -13.61
CA SER A 57 1.21 -10.00 -13.27
C SER A 57 1.65 -10.18 -11.82
N GLN A 58 2.50 -9.28 -11.29
CA GLN A 58 2.90 -9.31 -9.89
C GLN A 58 1.74 -8.95 -8.94
N PHE A 59 1.01 -7.88 -9.25
CA PHE A 59 -0.08 -7.41 -8.38
C PHE A 59 -1.28 -8.34 -8.37
N ARG A 60 -1.48 -9.13 -9.42
CA ARG A 60 -2.54 -10.16 -9.46
C ARG A 60 -2.38 -11.26 -8.41
N LEU A 61 -1.17 -11.45 -7.90
CA LEU A 61 -0.89 -12.43 -6.84
C LEU A 61 -1.33 -11.95 -5.44
N LEU A 62 -1.83 -10.72 -5.30
CA LEU A 62 -2.29 -10.19 -4.02
C LEU A 62 -3.79 -10.47 -3.82
N ALA A 63 -4.20 -10.60 -2.57
CA ALA A 63 -5.58 -10.88 -2.17
C ALA A 63 -6.48 -9.63 -2.15
N TRP A 64 -6.70 -9.05 -3.33
CA TRP A 64 -7.50 -7.83 -3.49
C TRP A 64 -8.95 -7.99 -3.04
N GLU A 65 -9.58 -9.12 -3.37
CA GLU A 65 -10.99 -9.39 -3.03
C GLU A 65 -11.22 -9.51 -1.52
N GLN A 66 -10.24 -10.02 -0.78
CA GLN A 66 -10.32 -10.16 0.67
C GLN A 66 -10.07 -8.80 1.34
N ALA A 67 -9.11 -8.02 0.82
CA ALA A 67 -8.73 -6.73 1.39
C ALA A 67 -9.73 -5.60 1.12
N PHE A 68 -10.45 -5.65 0.00
CA PHE A 68 -11.40 -4.61 -0.39
C PHE A 68 -12.78 -5.19 -0.60
N GLN A 69 -13.69 -4.83 0.30
CA GLN A 69 -15.10 -5.20 0.20
C GLN A 69 -15.91 -4.09 -0.48
N PRO A 70 -16.98 -4.42 -1.22
CA PRO A 70 -17.89 -3.44 -1.78
C PRO A 70 -18.43 -2.53 -0.67
N ALA A 71 -18.26 -1.21 -0.84
CA ALA A 71 -18.87 -0.26 0.05
C ALA A 71 -20.40 -0.31 -0.14
N SER A 72 -21.15 -0.59 0.93
CA SER A 72 -22.62 -0.52 0.91
C SER A 72 -23.16 0.92 0.84
N ARG A 73 -22.27 1.91 0.91
CA ARG A 73 -22.62 3.32 0.98
C ARG A 73 -22.93 3.89 -0.40
N GLN A 74 -24.19 4.26 -0.61
CA GLN A 74 -24.59 5.08 -1.73
C GLN A 74 -24.10 6.52 -1.51
N TRP A 75 -23.43 7.07 -2.52
CA TRP A 75 -22.94 8.44 -2.52
C TRP A 75 -23.92 9.35 -3.26
N PHE A 76 -24.37 10.42 -2.59
CA PHE A 76 -25.15 11.48 -3.25
C PHE A 76 -24.16 12.49 -3.86
N GLY A 77 -23.87 12.35 -5.15
CA GLY A 77 -22.99 13.26 -5.90
C GLY A 77 -21.85 12.53 -6.62
N LYS A 78 -20.70 13.21 -6.77
CA LYS A 78 -19.52 12.64 -7.45
C LYS A 78 -18.94 11.52 -6.58
N GLU A 79 -18.87 10.32 -7.13
CA GLU A 79 -18.26 9.18 -6.46
C GLU A 79 -16.78 9.48 -6.14
N PRO A 80 -16.32 9.23 -4.90
CA PRO A 80 -14.92 9.38 -4.56
C PRO A 80 -14.07 8.37 -5.35
N ILE A 81 -12.82 8.73 -5.61
CA ILE A 81 -11.85 7.78 -6.17
C ILE A 81 -11.72 6.61 -5.19
N PRO A 82 -11.87 5.35 -5.65
CA PRO A 82 -11.87 4.21 -4.75
C PRO A 82 -10.51 4.01 -4.08
N LEU A 83 -10.51 3.59 -2.81
CA LEU A 83 -9.29 3.38 -2.03
C LEU A 83 -8.32 2.39 -2.71
N VAL A 84 -8.89 1.38 -3.37
CA VAL A 84 -8.13 0.36 -4.10
C VAL A 84 -7.19 0.96 -5.15
N ALA A 85 -7.59 2.05 -5.82
CA ALA A 85 -6.74 2.72 -6.80
C ALA A 85 -5.54 3.42 -6.17
N TYR A 86 -5.71 3.97 -4.95
CA TYR A 86 -4.59 4.54 -4.19
C TYR A 86 -3.62 3.47 -3.72
N VAL A 87 -4.13 2.33 -3.25
CA VAL A 87 -3.29 1.22 -2.78
C VAL A 87 -2.54 0.60 -3.95
N ALA A 88 -3.19 0.36 -5.08
CA ALA A 88 -2.53 -0.08 -6.31
C ALA A 88 -1.41 0.88 -6.75
N ALA A 89 -1.68 2.19 -6.78
CA ALA A 89 -0.65 3.19 -7.09
C ALA A 89 0.49 3.22 -6.05
N PHE A 90 0.19 2.97 -4.78
CA PHE A 90 1.20 2.88 -3.74
C PHE A 90 2.11 1.66 -3.93
N LEU A 91 1.55 0.52 -4.35
CA LEU A 91 2.34 -0.66 -4.70
C LEU A 91 3.22 -0.42 -5.93
N VAL A 92 2.74 0.34 -6.94
CA VAL A 92 3.61 0.80 -8.04
C VAL A 92 4.80 1.58 -7.49
N LYS A 93 4.56 2.47 -6.53
CA LYS A 93 5.65 3.23 -5.89
C LYS A 93 6.64 2.33 -5.16
N THR A 94 6.21 1.29 -4.46
CA THR A 94 7.11 0.38 -3.75
C THR A 94 7.92 -0.47 -4.72
N GLU A 95 7.26 -1.05 -5.72
CA GLU A 95 7.89 -1.92 -6.72
C GLU A 95 8.91 -1.16 -7.57
N GLN A 96 8.56 0.06 -8.00
CA GLN A 96 9.44 0.93 -8.78
C GLN A 96 10.40 1.76 -7.91
N ARG A 97 10.45 1.50 -6.58
CA ARG A 97 11.31 2.17 -5.60
C ARG A 97 11.28 3.71 -5.68
N LEU A 98 10.10 4.28 -5.93
CA LEU A 98 9.96 5.71 -6.15
C LEU A 98 10.08 6.49 -4.81
N PRO A 99 10.95 7.50 -4.73
CA PRO A 99 11.30 8.12 -3.45
C PRO A 99 10.20 9.01 -2.88
N SER A 100 9.31 9.55 -3.73
CA SER A 100 8.26 10.47 -3.29
C SER A 100 6.94 10.26 -4.04
N ILE A 101 5.85 10.76 -3.46
CA ILE A 101 4.53 10.79 -4.13
C ILE A 101 4.57 11.68 -5.39
N GLY A 102 5.43 12.71 -5.42
CA GLY A 102 5.65 13.50 -6.64
C GLY A 102 6.26 12.67 -7.77
N CYS A 103 7.25 11.83 -7.45
CA CYS A 103 7.84 10.88 -8.41
C CYS A 103 6.80 9.84 -8.86
N LEU A 104 5.99 9.31 -7.95
CA LEU A 104 4.87 8.42 -8.31
C LEU A 104 3.92 9.08 -9.31
N ARG A 105 3.46 10.31 -9.05
CA ARG A 105 2.54 11.00 -9.95
C ARG A 105 3.17 11.25 -11.32
N ARG A 106 4.46 11.62 -11.37
CA ARG A 106 5.20 11.80 -12.63
C ARG A 106 5.33 10.49 -13.40
N PHE A 107 5.65 9.41 -12.69
CA PHE A 107 5.76 8.07 -13.26
C PHE A 107 4.43 7.60 -13.84
N LEU A 108 3.33 7.72 -13.09
CA LEU A 108 1.99 7.37 -13.60
C LEU A 108 1.59 8.21 -14.82
N ARG A 109 1.98 9.48 -14.88
CA ARG A 109 1.76 10.32 -16.07
C ARG A 109 2.55 9.83 -17.29
N GLN A 110 3.76 9.31 -17.08
CA GLN A 110 4.58 8.72 -18.16
C GLN A 110 4.06 7.35 -18.60
N HIS A 111 3.38 6.63 -17.71
CA HIS A 111 2.80 5.31 -17.96
C HIS A 111 1.27 5.34 -17.81
N PRO A 112 0.53 5.95 -18.75
CA PRO A 112 -0.92 6.13 -18.65
C PRO A 112 -1.69 4.79 -18.57
N ALA A 113 -1.13 3.71 -19.11
CA ALA A 113 -1.66 2.36 -18.92
C ALA A 113 -1.85 1.98 -17.44
N LEU A 114 -0.96 2.43 -16.54
CA LEU A 114 -1.09 2.19 -15.11
C LEU A 114 -2.25 2.99 -14.48
N ILE A 115 -2.58 4.16 -15.02
CA ILE A 115 -3.70 4.97 -14.53
C ILE A 115 -5.01 4.20 -14.76
N TRP A 116 -5.17 3.61 -15.95
CA TRP A 116 -6.30 2.74 -16.25
C TRP A 116 -6.27 1.49 -15.37
N ALA A 117 -5.13 0.81 -15.29
CA ALA A 117 -4.99 -0.47 -14.57
C ALA A 117 -5.33 -0.33 -13.07
N CYS A 118 -4.86 0.75 -12.41
CA CYS A 118 -5.17 1.02 -11.01
C CYS A 118 -6.66 1.33 -10.77
N GLY A 119 -7.42 1.67 -11.81
CA GLY A 119 -8.84 2.00 -11.69
C GLY A 119 -9.15 3.46 -11.36
N PHE A 120 -8.25 4.40 -11.71
CA PHE A 120 -8.56 5.83 -11.56
C PHE A 120 -9.67 6.26 -12.55
N PRO A 121 -10.46 7.30 -12.20
CA PRO A 121 -11.44 7.87 -13.12
C PRO A 121 -10.71 8.46 -14.33
N LEU A 122 -11.22 8.18 -15.54
CA LEU A 122 -10.59 8.62 -16.79
C LEU A 122 -11.38 9.77 -17.38
N TYR A 123 -10.72 10.91 -17.58
CA TYR A 123 -11.32 12.09 -18.21
C TYR A 123 -10.95 12.13 -19.68
N GLY A 124 -11.96 12.08 -20.54
CA GLY A 124 -11.75 11.99 -21.98
C GLY A 124 -10.99 13.17 -22.55
N HIS A 125 -10.06 12.87 -23.46
CA HIS A 125 -9.29 13.87 -24.17
C HIS A 125 -8.96 13.37 -25.59
N THR A 126 -9.45 14.10 -26.58
CA THR A 126 -9.39 13.71 -28.00
C THR A 126 -7.99 13.77 -28.60
N ALA A 127 -7.04 14.47 -27.99
CA ALA A 127 -5.70 14.68 -28.55
C ALA A 127 -4.65 13.62 -28.13
N THR A 128 -5.02 12.64 -27.31
CA THR A 128 -4.06 11.66 -26.75
C THR A 128 -4.27 10.27 -27.33
N ARG A 129 -3.18 9.50 -27.49
CA ARG A 129 -3.23 8.09 -27.95
C ARG A 129 -4.10 7.19 -27.08
N HIS A 130 -4.31 7.55 -25.82
CA HIS A 130 -5.06 6.77 -24.85
C HIS A 130 -6.50 7.28 -24.66
N SER A 131 -6.92 8.29 -25.44
CA SER A 131 -8.24 8.92 -25.38
C SER A 131 -8.59 9.60 -24.04
N PHE A 132 -7.65 9.74 -23.10
CA PHE A 132 -7.86 10.41 -21.81
C PHE A 132 -6.67 11.27 -21.40
N ASP A 133 -6.94 12.29 -20.60
CA ASP A 133 -5.91 13.16 -20.02
C ASP A 133 -5.35 12.52 -18.72
N PRO A 134 -4.07 12.12 -18.70
CA PRO A 134 -3.46 11.50 -17.52
C PRO A 134 -3.36 12.47 -16.34
N ASP A 135 -3.27 13.77 -16.57
CA ASP A 135 -3.14 14.76 -15.51
C ASP A 135 -4.46 15.04 -14.79
N LEU A 136 -5.57 15.06 -15.53
CA LEU A 136 -6.91 15.20 -14.97
C LEU A 136 -7.37 13.93 -14.25
N SER A 137 -6.91 12.77 -14.73
CA SER A 137 -7.29 11.45 -14.19
C SER A 137 -6.60 11.10 -12.88
N LEU A 138 -5.45 11.74 -12.58
CA LEU A 138 -4.69 11.50 -11.36
C LEU A 138 -5.04 12.46 -10.23
N PRO A 139 -5.18 11.97 -8.99
CA PRO A 139 -5.37 12.85 -7.85
C PRO A 139 -4.14 13.74 -7.59
N SER A 140 -4.35 14.81 -6.85
CA SER A 140 -3.26 15.72 -6.48
C SER A 140 -2.28 15.03 -5.51
N ARG A 141 -1.04 15.52 -5.47
CA ARG A 141 -0.03 15.03 -4.50
C ARG A 141 -0.54 15.10 -3.05
N GLN A 142 -1.25 16.16 -2.70
CA GLN A 142 -1.80 16.35 -1.35
C GLN A 142 -2.87 15.30 -1.05
N GLN A 143 -3.75 15.02 -2.00
CA GLN A 143 -4.78 14.00 -1.87
C GLN A 143 -4.18 12.60 -1.70
N PHE A 144 -3.21 12.23 -2.53
CA PHE A 144 -2.44 10.98 -2.35
C PHE A 144 -1.84 10.90 -0.95
N SER A 145 -1.16 11.97 -0.51
CA SER A 145 -0.51 11.98 0.81
C SER A 145 -1.50 11.82 1.95
N ARG A 146 -2.67 12.45 1.85
CA ARG A 146 -3.72 12.34 2.86
C ARG A 146 -4.29 10.93 2.93
N VAL A 147 -4.75 10.39 1.79
CA VAL A 147 -5.38 9.06 1.73
C VAL A 147 -4.41 7.97 2.21
N LEU A 148 -3.14 8.02 1.81
CA LEU A 148 -2.16 7.01 2.22
C LEU A 148 -1.74 7.11 3.69
N ARG A 149 -1.88 8.29 4.32
CA ARG A 149 -1.64 8.46 5.77
C ARG A 149 -2.81 7.96 6.61
N GLU A 150 -4.01 8.05 6.06
CA GLU A 150 -5.26 7.58 6.66
C GLU A 150 -5.54 6.10 6.33
N LEU A 151 -4.68 5.46 5.52
CA LEU A 151 -4.82 4.06 5.14
C LEU A 151 -4.67 3.17 6.37
N ASP A 152 -5.69 2.37 6.64
CA ASP A 152 -5.66 1.40 7.72
C ASP A 152 -4.57 0.35 7.46
N ASN A 153 -3.71 0.13 8.45
CA ASN A 153 -2.66 -0.88 8.37
C ASN A 153 -3.26 -2.28 8.17
N ALA A 154 -4.46 -2.55 8.69
CA ALA A 154 -5.15 -3.83 8.52
C ALA A 154 -5.31 -4.22 7.05
N VAL A 155 -5.56 -3.25 6.16
CA VAL A 155 -5.69 -3.50 4.70
C VAL A 155 -4.37 -4.01 4.11
N LEU A 156 -3.25 -3.41 4.49
CA LEU A 156 -1.92 -3.83 4.03
C LEU A 156 -1.54 -5.21 4.59
N GLN A 157 -1.86 -5.47 5.86
CA GLN A 157 -1.64 -6.76 6.49
C GLN A 157 -2.44 -7.86 5.79
N LEU A 158 -3.70 -7.61 5.43
CA LEU A 158 -4.53 -8.57 4.70
C LEU A 158 -3.97 -8.88 3.31
N LEU A 159 -3.56 -7.86 2.56
CA LEU A 159 -2.95 -8.04 1.24
C LEU A 159 -1.70 -8.93 1.32
N LEU A 160 -0.86 -8.72 2.34
CA LEU A 160 0.38 -9.47 2.52
C LEU A 160 0.14 -10.87 3.11
N ALA A 161 -0.72 -10.99 4.12
CA ALA A 161 -0.97 -12.25 4.82
C ALA A 161 -1.45 -13.33 3.86
N ALA A 162 -2.32 -12.98 2.91
CA ALA A 162 -2.77 -13.94 1.92
C ALA A 162 -1.66 -14.38 0.95
N GLN A 163 -0.70 -13.51 0.61
CA GLN A 163 0.47 -13.93 -0.16
C GLN A 163 1.35 -14.89 0.63
N VAL A 164 1.56 -14.62 1.92
CA VAL A 164 2.31 -15.54 2.79
C VAL A 164 1.62 -16.90 2.84
N THR A 165 0.28 -16.93 2.99
CA THR A 165 -0.49 -18.19 2.95
C THR A 165 -0.33 -18.92 1.62
N GLN A 166 -0.38 -18.22 0.48
CA GLN A 166 -0.17 -18.85 -0.84
C GLN A 166 1.26 -19.38 -1.01
N LEU A 167 2.27 -18.66 -0.51
CA LEU A 167 3.65 -19.14 -0.55
C LEU A 167 3.83 -20.39 0.32
N LEU A 168 3.19 -20.43 1.49
CA LEU A 168 3.20 -21.61 2.37
C LEU A 168 2.60 -22.84 1.70
N THR A 169 1.55 -22.70 0.89
CA THR A 169 0.96 -23.87 0.20
C THR A 169 1.80 -24.37 -0.97
N LEU A 170 2.67 -23.53 -1.54
CA LEU A 170 3.56 -23.89 -2.64
C LEU A 170 4.89 -24.49 -2.17
N LEU A 171 5.25 -24.26 -0.91
CA LEU A 171 6.49 -24.73 -0.32
C LEU A 171 6.25 -26.02 0.47
N PRO A 172 7.23 -26.94 0.48
CA PRO A 172 7.16 -28.11 1.36
C PRO A 172 7.18 -27.68 2.84
N ASP A 173 6.49 -28.43 3.69
CA ASP A 173 6.14 -28.10 5.10
C ASP A 173 7.31 -27.71 6.02
N ASN A 174 8.56 -27.85 5.58
CA ASN A 174 9.75 -27.69 6.42
C ASN A 174 10.75 -26.61 5.93
N CYS A 175 10.45 -25.84 4.87
CA CYS A 175 11.45 -24.92 4.30
C CYS A 175 11.16 -23.43 4.53
N PHE A 176 9.93 -23.03 4.85
CA PHE A 176 9.58 -21.61 4.99
C PHE A 176 10.01 -21.05 6.35
N GLY A 177 10.70 -19.90 6.34
CA GLY A 177 11.14 -19.22 7.56
C GLY A 177 12.34 -19.84 8.29
N GLN A 178 12.95 -20.91 7.76
CA GLN A 178 14.14 -21.53 8.37
C GLN A 178 15.43 -20.72 8.16
N THR A 179 15.48 -19.88 7.13
CA THR A 179 16.60 -18.96 6.90
C THR A 179 16.07 -17.54 6.75
N VAL A 180 16.41 -16.69 7.69
CA VAL A 180 16.08 -15.25 7.66
C VAL A 180 17.35 -14.49 7.31
N SER A 181 17.38 -13.87 6.12
CA SER A 181 18.44 -12.90 5.79
C SER A 181 18.09 -11.58 6.48
N LEU A 182 18.79 -11.30 7.59
CA LEU A 182 18.63 -10.07 8.35
C LEU A 182 19.62 -9.02 7.80
N ASP A 183 19.13 -8.04 7.03
CA ASP A 183 19.89 -6.83 6.77
C ASP A 183 19.86 -5.94 8.03
N THR A 184 20.99 -5.89 8.74
CA THR A 184 21.13 -5.22 10.03
C THR A 184 20.96 -3.70 9.92
N LYS A 185 20.96 -3.13 8.72
CA LYS A 185 20.83 -1.68 8.52
C LYS A 185 19.39 -1.18 8.55
N HIS A 186 18.39 -2.05 8.36
CA HIS A 186 16.98 -1.65 8.19
C HIS A 186 15.95 -2.35 9.10
N ILE A 187 16.38 -3.24 10.02
CA ILE A 187 15.46 -3.93 10.94
C ILE A 187 15.52 -3.29 12.33
N LEU A 188 14.74 -2.24 12.55
CA LEU A 188 14.17 -1.93 13.86
C LEU A 188 12.66 -2.21 13.77
N ALA A 189 12.29 -3.48 13.66
CA ALA A 189 10.90 -3.89 13.74
C ALA A 189 10.77 -5.11 14.67
N TRP A 190 9.88 -4.91 15.62
CA TRP A 190 9.56 -5.68 16.81
C TRP A 190 9.19 -7.14 16.51
N VAL A 191 9.85 -8.09 17.16
CA VAL A 191 9.34 -9.45 17.33
C VAL A 191 8.78 -9.54 18.75
N SER A 192 7.46 -9.64 18.90
CA SER A 192 6.89 -10.18 20.13
C SER A 192 7.17 -11.67 20.13
N ALA A 193 7.98 -12.14 21.06
CA ALA A 193 8.10 -13.56 21.31
C ALA A 193 6.72 -14.14 21.69
N PRO A 194 6.38 -15.38 21.28
CA PRO A 194 5.22 -16.07 21.81
C PRO A 194 5.48 -16.38 23.28
N CYS A 195 4.98 -15.54 24.18
CA CYS A 195 4.99 -15.81 25.61
C CYS A 195 3.95 -16.88 25.93
N HIS A 196 4.39 -18.14 26.09
CA HIS A 196 3.73 -19.03 27.02
C HIS A 196 3.93 -18.47 28.43
N GLY A 197 2.90 -17.81 28.96
CA GLY A 197 2.76 -17.48 30.38
C GLY A 197 3.82 -16.54 30.97
N ALA A 198 3.61 -15.23 30.89
CA ALA A 198 3.95 -14.30 31.97
C ALA A 198 3.33 -12.92 31.71
N MET A 199 2.49 -12.51 32.65
CA MET A 199 1.78 -11.25 32.70
C MET A 199 2.72 -10.14 33.21
N TYR A 200 3.22 -9.25 32.34
CA TYR A 200 3.73 -7.93 32.77
C TYR A 200 3.46 -6.85 31.72
N CYS A 201 2.47 -6.01 32.02
CA CYS A 201 2.39 -4.64 31.52
C CYS A 201 3.56 -3.83 32.11
N LEU A 202 4.34 -3.12 31.28
CA LEU A 202 5.17 -2.03 31.78
C LEU A 202 4.80 -0.70 31.12
N LYS A 203 4.35 0.21 32.00
CA LYS A 203 4.12 1.64 31.79
C LYS A 203 5.37 2.31 31.19
N ARG A 204 5.12 3.30 30.33
CA ARG A 204 6.07 4.33 29.92
C ARG A 204 6.66 5.06 31.15
N GLY A 205 7.96 5.32 31.12
CA GLY A 205 8.64 6.20 32.05
C GLY A 205 10.05 6.50 31.57
N CYS A 206 10.25 7.73 31.11
CA CYS A 206 11.51 8.37 30.76
C CYS A 206 12.53 8.27 31.91
N GLY A 207 13.82 8.05 31.63
CA GLY A 207 14.89 8.49 32.52
C GLY A 207 16.06 7.51 32.73
N GLN A 208 17.22 7.97 32.28
CA GLN A 208 18.56 7.72 32.83
C GLN A 208 19.28 6.40 32.49
N PHE A 209 20.37 6.60 31.74
CA PHE A 209 21.49 5.69 31.58
C PHE A 209 22.16 5.40 32.93
N ALA A 210 22.28 4.12 33.27
CA ALA A 210 23.26 3.63 34.23
C ALA A 210 23.91 2.36 33.63
N VAL A 211 25.23 2.42 33.43
CA VAL A 211 26.06 1.29 33.00
C VAL A 211 26.39 0.45 34.24
N PRO A 212 26.08 -0.86 34.31
CA PRO A 212 26.58 -1.69 35.38
C PRO A 212 27.98 -2.22 35.07
N ALA A 213 28.80 -2.19 36.12
CA ALA A 213 30.22 -2.55 36.15
C ALA A 213 30.46 -4.06 35.93
N ARG A 214 31.66 -4.35 35.42
CA ARG A 214 32.24 -5.69 35.19
C ARG A 214 32.18 -6.56 36.45
N SER A 215 31.71 -7.80 36.29
CA SER A 215 31.91 -8.90 37.24
C SER A 215 33.40 -9.29 37.32
N PRO A 216 33.94 -9.62 38.50
CA PRO A 216 35.26 -10.24 38.64
C PRO A 216 35.21 -11.77 38.44
N PRO A 217 36.35 -12.42 38.12
CA PRO A 217 36.39 -13.82 37.71
C PRO A 217 36.38 -14.80 38.90
N LEU A 218 35.80 -15.97 38.64
CA LEU A 218 35.82 -17.16 39.48
C LEU A 218 37.25 -17.71 39.60
N THR A 219 37.71 -17.93 40.82
CA THR A 219 38.83 -18.86 41.09
C THR A 219 38.38 -19.93 42.07
N ALA A 220 38.56 -21.17 41.61
CA ALA A 220 38.33 -22.41 42.32
C ALA A 220 39.13 -22.51 43.63
N LYS A 221 38.53 -23.12 44.65
CA LYS A 221 39.24 -24.02 45.57
C LYS A 221 38.36 -25.19 45.94
N GLU A 222 38.89 -26.34 45.54
CA GLU A 222 38.57 -27.72 45.84
C GLU A 222 39.04 -28.08 47.27
N THR A 223 38.63 -29.27 47.75
CA THR A 223 39.03 -29.97 49.00
C THR A 223 38.47 -29.39 50.32
N GLU A 224 37.85 -30.15 51.25
CA GLU A 224 38.03 -31.54 51.65
C GLU A 224 36.77 -32.13 52.35
N LEU A 225 36.55 -33.43 52.13
CA LEU A 225 35.72 -34.33 52.93
C LEU A 225 36.60 -34.99 54.01
N ARG A 226 36.08 -35.10 55.25
CA ARG A 226 36.46 -35.96 56.41
C ARG A 226 36.20 -35.11 57.67
N THR A 227 35.41 -35.48 58.67
CA THR A 227 35.03 -36.79 59.23
C THR A 227 33.78 -36.57 60.07
#